data_AF-A0A376BV11-F1
#
_entry.id   AF-A0A376BV11-F1
#
_cell.length_a   1.000
_cell.length_b   1.000
_cell.length_c   1.000
_cell.angle_alpha   90.00
_cell.angle_beta   90.00
_cell.angle_gamma   90.00
#
_symmetry.space_group_name_H-M   'P 1'
#
loop_
_entity.id
_entity.type
_entity.pdbx_description
1 polymer ?
#
loop_
_entity_poly.entity_id
_entity_poly.type
_entity_poly.pdbx_seq_one_letter_code
_entity_poly.pdbx_strand_id
1 'polypeptide(L)'
;MQKITTEHLENLIERAEYHRVPNTTTTLCSLILKTGFVVNGQSACIDAAMFDEELGKKYAHKDAFRKLWELEAYRLKSEDVPFVWHLSPDDLDYMHGTLEKEGFDYAFFGYSDFKDIENDHFHILRERYLNARKKLAGYLGWDS
;
A
#
# COMPACT_ATOMS: atom_id res chain seq x y z
N MET A 1 -14.29 6.32 5.84
CA MET A 1 -13.82 5.73 4.57
C MET A 1 -13.13 6.82 3.76
N GLN A 2 -11.81 6.71 3.56
CA GLN A 2 -11.04 7.70 2.82
C GLN A 2 -11.40 7.62 1.33
N LYS A 3 -11.79 8.74 0.72
CA LYS A 3 -12.16 8.80 -0.69
C LYS A 3 -10.90 8.98 -1.53
N ILE A 4 -10.69 8.13 -2.54
CA ILE A 4 -9.62 8.31 -3.51
C ILE A 4 -9.99 9.48 -4.42
N THR A 5 -9.07 10.42 -4.54
CA THR A 5 -9.16 11.58 -5.44
C THR A 5 -8.03 11.51 -6.47
N THR A 6 -8.21 12.19 -7.60
CA THR A 6 -7.15 12.33 -8.61
C THR A 6 -5.89 12.96 -8.01
N GLU A 7 -6.05 14.03 -7.24
CA GLU A 7 -4.95 14.73 -6.55
C GLU A 7 -4.16 13.79 -5.63
N HIS A 8 -4.85 12.89 -4.90
CA HIS A 8 -4.18 11.89 -4.08
C HIS A 8 -3.28 10.97 -4.93
N LEU A 9 -3.79 10.44 -6.03
CA LEU A 9 -3.01 9.57 -6.91
C LEU A 9 -1.86 10.30 -7.61
N GLU A 10 -2.09 11.53 -8.05
CA GLU A 10 -1.04 12.39 -8.63
C GLU A 10 0.10 12.62 -7.62
N ASN A 11 -0.25 12.82 -6.35
CA ASN A 11 0.74 12.96 -5.27
C ASN A 11 1.53 11.68 -4.97
N LEU A 12 1.06 10.50 -5.38
CA LEU A 12 1.82 9.25 -5.26
C LEU A 12 2.89 9.12 -6.36
N ILE A 13 2.68 9.76 -7.51
CA ILE A 13 3.57 9.67 -8.67
C ILE A 13 4.78 10.59 -8.44
N GLU A 14 5.98 10.03 -8.57
CA GLU A 14 7.23 10.79 -8.59
C GLU A 14 7.50 11.32 -10.00
N ARG A 15 7.41 10.45 -11.00
CA ARG A 15 7.59 10.79 -12.42
C ARG A 15 6.94 9.76 -13.34
N ALA A 16 6.78 10.12 -14.61
CA ALA A 16 6.33 9.24 -15.67
C ALA A 16 7.41 9.10 -16.74
N GLU A 17 7.69 7.86 -17.16
CA GLU A 17 8.58 7.54 -18.27
C GLU A 17 7.79 6.92 -19.42
N TYR A 18 8.19 7.23 -20.65
CA TYR A 18 7.49 6.77 -21.85
C TYR A 18 8.47 6.07 -22.78
N HIS A 19 8.05 4.92 -23.31
CA HIS A 19 8.82 4.18 -24.29
C HIS A 19 7.92 3.74 -25.44
N ARG A 20 8.27 4.16 -26.66
CA ARG A 20 7.66 3.60 -27.87
C ARG A 20 8.42 2.34 -28.26
N VAL A 21 7.69 1.23 -28.45
CA VAL A 21 8.29 0.00 -28.98
C VAL A 21 8.74 0.27 -30.42
N PRO A 22 10.03 0.10 -30.76
CA PRO A 22 10.57 0.50 -32.06
C PRO A 22 9.80 -0.11 -33.24
N ASN A 23 9.56 0.69 -34.28
CA ASN A 23 8.83 0.31 -35.50
C ASN A 23 7.39 -0.17 -35.27
N THR A 24 6.77 0.19 -34.15
CA THR A 24 5.36 -0.11 -33.86
C THR A 24 4.55 1.15 -33.55
N THR A 25 3.26 1.00 -33.36
CA THR A 25 2.33 2.03 -32.86
C THR A 25 2.11 1.94 -31.35
N THR A 26 2.89 1.11 -30.65
CA THR A 26 2.72 0.85 -29.22
C THR A 26 3.58 1.79 -28.39
N THR A 27 2.94 2.50 -27.47
CA THR A 27 3.58 3.34 -26.46
C THR A 27 3.30 2.77 -25.08
N LEU A 28 4.36 2.58 -24.31
CA LEU A 28 4.34 2.20 -22.90
C LEU A 28 4.50 3.45 -22.04
N CYS A 29 3.79 3.48 -20.92
CA CYS A 29 3.96 4.48 -19.86
C CYS A 29 4.29 3.76 -18.56
N SER A 30 5.36 4.18 -17.90
CA SER A 30 5.77 3.70 -16.58
C SER A 30 5.61 4.83 -15.59
N LEU A 31 4.59 4.75 -14.73
CA LEU A 31 4.42 5.65 -13.59
C LEU A 31 5.28 5.16 -12.44
N ILE A 32 6.34 5.90 -12.13
CA ILE A 32 7.24 5.62 -11.03
C ILE A 32 6.67 6.34 -9.80
N LEU A 33 6.28 5.57 -8.79
CA LEU A 33 5.72 6.11 -7.55
C LEU A 33 6.84 6.49 -6.58
N LYS A 34 6.55 7.39 -5.64
CA LYS A 34 7.47 7.80 -4.56
C LYS A 34 7.98 6.63 -3.70
N THR A 35 7.28 5.49 -3.73
CA THR A 35 7.67 4.24 -3.06
C THR A 35 8.69 3.43 -3.84
N GLY A 36 9.02 3.81 -5.08
CA GLY A 36 9.81 3.03 -6.03
C GLY A 36 9.03 1.96 -6.79
N PHE A 37 7.74 1.75 -6.49
CA PHE A 37 6.89 0.84 -7.26
C PHE A 37 6.55 1.45 -8.63
N VAL A 38 6.44 0.61 -9.67
CA VAL A 38 6.17 1.07 -11.04
C VAL A 38 4.85 0.52 -11.55
N VAL A 39 3.96 1.41 -11.99
CA VAL A 39 2.68 1.04 -12.63
C VAL A 39 2.79 1.25 -14.13
N ASN A 40 2.62 0.16 -14.89
CA ASN A 40 2.75 0.19 -16.35
C ASN A 40 1.38 0.28 -17.05
N GLY A 41 1.26 1.24 -17.95
CA GLY A 41 0.16 1.39 -18.90
C GLY A 41 0.64 1.32 -20.33
N GLN A 42 -0.29 1.11 -21.26
CA GLN A 42 0.03 1.04 -22.67
C GLN A 42 -1.08 1.60 -23.56
N SER A 43 -0.69 1.99 -24.76
CA SER A 43 -1.60 2.29 -25.87
C SER A 43 -1.05 1.69 -27.15
N ALA A 44 -1.91 1.27 -28.07
CA ALA A 44 -1.54 0.85 -29.40
C ALA A 44 -2.56 1.38 -30.42
N CYS A 45 -2.08 1.98 -31.51
CA CYS A 45 -2.92 2.38 -32.64
C CYS A 45 -2.99 1.25 -33.68
N ILE A 46 -4.14 1.03 -34.29
CA ILE A 46 -4.31 -0.02 -35.31
C ILE A 46 -3.64 0.34 -36.65
N ASP A 47 -3.57 1.63 -36.98
CA ASP A 47 -3.01 2.12 -38.24
C ASP A 47 -1.75 2.95 -37.98
N ALA A 48 -0.63 2.50 -38.53
CA ALA A 48 0.65 3.18 -38.43
C ALA A 48 0.66 4.55 -39.14
N ALA A 49 -0.14 4.72 -40.19
CA ALA A 49 -0.26 6.00 -40.90
C ALA A 49 -0.98 7.07 -40.05
N MET A 50 -1.79 6.65 -39.08
CA MET A 50 -2.53 7.50 -38.14
C MET A 50 -1.88 7.55 -36.76
N PHE A 51 -0.63 7.09 -36.63
CA PHE A 51 0.07 7.13 -35.36
C PHE A 51 0.42 8.57 -34.96
N ASP A 52 0.01 8.94 -33.76
CA ASP A 52 0.34 10.20 -33.11
C ASP A 52 1.00 9.88 -31.76
N GLU A 53 2.24 10.35 -31.58
CA GLU A 53 3.05 10.05 -30.41
C GLU A 53 2.47 10.67 -29.12
N GLU A 54 1.92 11.87 -29.22
CA GLU A 54 1.36 12.58 -28.07
C GLU A 54 0.03 11.95 -27.62
N LEU A 55 -0.81 11.54 -28.58
CA LEU A 55 -1.99 10.73 -28.28
C LEU A 55 -1.60 9.38 -27.68
N GLY A 56 -0.56 8.72 -28.21
CA GLY A 56 -0.02 7.49 -27.64
C GLY A 56 0.40 7.65 -26.17
N LYS A 57 1.22 8.67 -25.87
CA LYS A 57 1.62 8.98 -24.48
C LYS A 57 0.41 9.25 -23.60
N LYS A 58 -0.54 10.06 -24.06
CA LYS A 58 -1.76 10.40 -23.33
C LYS A 58 -2.58 9.16 -22.96
N TYR A 59 -2.81 8.26 -23.92
CA TYR A 59 -3.61 7.05 -23.67
C TYR A 59 -2.86 6.02 -22.83
N ALA A 60 -1.54 5.86 -23.03
CA ALA A 60 -0.71 5.00 -22.20
C ALA A 60 -0.69 5.49 -20.74
N HIS A 61 -0.56 6.80 -20.52
CA HIS A 61 -0.67 7.40 -19.19
C HIS A 61 -2.04 7.17 -18.56
N LYS A 62 -3.12 7.37 -19.32
CA LYS A 62 -4.49 7.13 -18.84
C LYS A 62 -4.70 5.67 -18.41
N ASP A 63 -4.16 4.71 -19.17
CA ASP A 63 -4.21 3.29 -18.78
C ASP A 63 -3.40 3.01 -17.50
N ALA A 64 -2.19 3.55 -17.40
CA ALA A 64 -1.37 3.42 -16.20
C ALA A 64 -2.05 4.03 -14.95
N PHE A 65 -2.62 5.23 -15.10
CA PHE A 65 -3.31 5.94 -14.04
C PHE A 65 -4.57 5.21 -13.57
N ARG A 66 -5.34 4.61 -14.49
CA ARG A 66 -6.48 3.76 -14.14
C ARG A 66 -6.05 2.54 -13.33
N LYS A 67 -4.95 1.89 -13.71
CA LYS A 67 -4.40 0.75 -12.93
C LYS A 67 -3.91 1.19 -11.56
N LEU A 68 -3.26 2.34 -11.46
CA LEU A 68 -2.86 2.93 -10.18
C LEU A 68 -4.09 3.16 -9.27
N TRP A 69 -5.20 3.63 -9.84
CA TRP A 69 -6.46 3.79 -9.11
C TRP A 69 -6.96 2.46 -8.54
N GLU A 70 -6.99 1.40 -9.35
CA GLU A 70 -7.43 0.07 -8.93
C GLU A 70 -6.55 -0.49 -7.80
N LEU A 71 -5.23 -0.33 -7.90
CA LEU A 71 -4.28 -0.74 -6.87
C LEU A 71 -4.47 0.03 -5.56
N GLU A 72 -4.65 1.34 -5.62
CA GLU A 72 -4.85 2.16 -4.44
C GLU A 72 -6.20 1.89 -3.76
N ALA A 73 -7.24 1.61 -4.54
CA ALA A 73 -8.54 1.18 -4.04
C ALA A 73 -8.45 -0.16 -3.31
N TYR A 74 -7.73 -1.12 -3.89
CA TYR A 74 -7.46 -2.38 -3.22
C TYR A 74 -6.69 -2.17 -1.92
N ARG A 75 -5.59 -1.40 -1.94
CA ARG A 75 -4.78 -1.11 -0.74
C ARG A 75 -5.63 -0.55 0.40
N LEU A 76 -6.41 0.51 0.12
CA LEU A 76 -7.28 1.13 1.11
C LEU A 76 -8.37 0.17 1.59
N LYS A 77 -8.93 -0.66 0.70
CA LYS A 77 -9.96 -1.63 1.10
C LYS A 77 -9.39 -2.80 1.90
N SER A 78 -8.15 -3.21 1.65
CA SER A 78 -7.47 -4.25 2.41
C SER A 78 -7.00 -3.76 3.78
N GLU A 79 -6.74 -2.46 3.93
CA GLU A 79 -6.54 -1.83 5.23
C GLU A 79 -7.86 -1.66 5.99
N ASP A 80 -8.96 -1.42 5.26
CA ASP A 80 -10.34 -1.42 5.76
C ASP A 80 -10.84 -2.86 5.98
N VAL A 81 -10.30 -3.51 7.01
CA VAL A 81 -10.71 -4.86 7.43
C VAL A 81 -12.23 -4.95 7.59
N PRO A 82 -12.88 -5.98 7.00
CA PRO A 82 -14.30 -6.15 7.19
C PRO A 82 -14.63 -6.48 8.65
N PHE A 83 -15.75 -5.91 9.07
CA PHE A 83 -16.50 -6.15 10.30
C PHE A 83 -16.41 -7.63 10.74
N VAL A 84 -16.08 -7.84 12.03
CA VAL A 84 -16.08 -9.11 12.79
C VAL A 84 -14.77 -9.93 12.77
N TRP A 85 -13.77 -9.44 13.51
CA TRP A 85 -12.74 -10.25 14.19
C TRP A 85 -12.58 -9.75 15.63
N HIS A 86 -13.69 -9.69 16.37
CA HIS A 86 -13.64 -9.28 17.77
C HIS A 86 -12.82 -10.29 18.56
N LEU A 87 -11.92 -9.81 19.41
CA LEU A 87 -11.32 -10.63 20.45
C LEU A 87 -12.43 -11.26 21.30
N SER A 88 -12.18 -12.45 21.86
CA SER A 88 -13.07 -12.97 22.87
C SER A 88 -13.13 -11.97 24.04
N PRO A 89 -14.27 -11.85 24.75
CA PRO A 89 -14.35 -10.97 25.92
C PRO A 89 -13.25 -11.25 26.95
N ASP A 90 -12.87 -12.52 27.10
CA ASP A 90 -11.84 -12.96 28.05
C ASP A 90 -10.43 -12.49 27.61
N ASP A 91 -10.08 -12.66 26.33
CA ASP A 91 -8.81 -12.14 25.78
C ASP A 91 -8.75 -10.62 25.87
N LEU A 92 -9.88 -9.95 25.61
CA LEU A 92 -9.96 -8.49 25.67
C LEU A 92 -9.76 -7.99 27.10
N ASP A 93 -10.42 -8.60 28.09
CA ASP A 93 -10.27 -8.26 29.52
C ASP A 93 -8.83 -8.51 30.00
N TYR A 94 -8.26 -9.67 29.67
CA TYR A 94 -6.86 -9.99 29.97
C TYR A 94 -5.87 -8.97 29.37
N MET A 95 -6.07 -8.61 28.10
CA MET A 95 -5.26 -7.60 27.45
C MET A 95 -5.41 -6.24 28.13
N HIS A 96 -6.63 -5.79 28.46
CA HIS A 96 -6.85 -4.53 29.15
C HIS A 96 -6.12 -4.49 30.49
N GLY A 97 -6.25 -5.53 31.31
CA GLY A 97 -5.55 -5.62 32.60
C GLY A 97 -4.03 -5.59 32.44
N THR A 98 -3.49 -6.25 31.41
CA THR A 98 -2.04 -6.23 31.11
C THR A 98 -1.59 -4.84 30.68
N LEU A 99 -2.36 -4.17 29.82
CA LEU A 99 -2.05 -2.83 29.32
C LEU A 99 -2.07 -1.77 30.42
N GLU A 100 -3.03 -1.86 31.34
CA GLU A 100 -3.12 -0.96 32.50
C GLU A 100 -1.94 -1.14 33.46
N LYS A 101 -1.50 -2.39 33.66
CA LYS A 101 -0.45 -2.72 34.62
C LYS A 101 0.95 -2.41 34.08
N GLU A 102 1.22 -2.75 32.83
CA GLU A 102 2.58 -2.82 32.28
C GLU A 102 2.85 -1.75 31.21
N GLY A 103 1.79 -1.13 30.71
CA GLY A 103 1.86 -0.16 29.61
C GLY A 103 1.87 -0.80 28.23
N PHE A 104 1.38 -0.04 27.24
CA PHE A 104 1.18 -0.51 25.87
C PHE A 104 2.46 -1.06 25.24
N ASP A 105 3.54 -0.30 25.28
CA ASP A 105 4.78 -0.63 24.57
C ASP A 105 5.40 -1.95 25.07
N TYR A 106 5.44 -2.14 26.39
CA TYR A 106 5.98 -3.34 27.01
C TYR A 106 5.06 -4.54 26.83
N ALA A 107 3.73 -4.36 26.92
CA ALA A 107 2.76 -5.43 26.70
C ALA A 107 2.93 -6.09 25.32
N PHE A 108 2.98 -5.30 24.25
CA PHE A 108 3.04 -5.86 22.89
C PHE A 108 4.42 -6.38 22.49
N PHE A 109 5.50 -5.81 23.04
CA PHE A 109 6.88 -6.23 22.78
C PHE A 109 7.32 -7.42 23.64
N GLY A 110 6.99 -7.41 24.93
CA GLY A 110 7.57 -8.30 25.94
C GLY A 110 6.74 -9.54 26.30
N TYR A 111 5.42 -9.52 26.12
CA TYR A 111 4.59 -10.66 26.55
C TYR A 111 4.52 -11.76 25.50
N SER A 112 4.99 -12.95 25.90
CA SER A 112 4.84 -14.19 25.12
C SER A 112 3.38 -14.61 24.99
N ASP A 113 2.60 -14.43 26.05
CA ASP A 113 1.24 -14.98 26.20
C ASP A 113 0.27 -14.40 25.17
N PHE A 114 0.54 -13.18 24.70
CA PHE A 114 -0.21 -12.58 23.59
C PHE A 114 -0.06 -13.37 22.28
N LYS A 115 0.92 -14.26 22.14
CA LYS A 115 1.07 -15.13 20.95
C LYS A 115 0.01 -16.22 20.88
N ASP A 116 -0.59 -16.58 22.01
CA ASP A 116 -1.56 -17.68 22.10
C ASP A 116 -3.01 -17.23 21.86
N ILE A 117 -3.24 -15.91 21.72
CA ILE A 117 -4.56 -15.35 21.40
C ILE A 117 -4.99 -15.86 20.01
N GLU A 118 -6.14 -16.52 19.90
CA GLU A 118 -6.67 -17.04 18.63
C GLU A 118 -7.35 -15.93 17.80
N ASN A 119 -6.58 -14.94 17.37
CA ASN A 119 -7.08 -13.84 16.55
C ASN A 119 -6.02 -13.37 15.53
N ASP A 120 -6.19 -13.78 14.27
CA ASP A 120 -5.27 -13.43 13.17
C ASP A 120 -5.14 -11.91 12.98
N HIS A 121 -6.24 -11.17 13.14
CA HIS A 121 -6.23 -9.73 12.95
C HIS A 121 -5.37 -9.03 14.02
N PHE A 122 -5.51 -9.46 15.27
CA PHE A 122 -4.67 -9.02 16.38
C PHE A 122 -3.18 -9.28 16.08
N HIS A 123 -2.84 -10.48 15.59
CA HIS A 123 -1.45 -10.81 15.24
C HIS A 123 -0.91 -9.96 14.09
N ILE A 124 -1.73 -9.71 13.05
CA ILE A 124 -1.37 -8.80 11.95
C ILE A 124 -1.09 -7.39 12.48
N LEU A 125 -1.95 -6.86 13.36
CA LEU A 125 -1.77 -5.53 13.93
C LEU A 125 -0.54 -5.47 14.84
N ARG A 126 -0.33 -6.47 15.69
CA ARG A 126 0.84 -6.59 16.57
C ARG A 126 2.13 -6.63 15.76
N GLU A 127 2.19 -7.45 14.71
CA GLU A 127 3.37 -7.56 13.86
C GLU A 127 3.68 -6.23 13.16
N ARG A 128 2.65 -5.56 12.61
CA ARG A 128 2.80 -4.22 12.01
C ARG A 128 3.37 -3.20 12.99
N TYR A 129 2.86 -3.19 14.22
CA TYR A 129 3.37 -2.33 15.30
C TYR A 129 4.85 -2.62 15.61
N LEU A 130 5.23 -3.89 15.80
CA LEU A 130 6.61 -4.28 16.08
C LEU A 130 7.56 -3.92 14.93
N ASN A 131 7.12 -4.12 13.68
CA ASN A 131 7.88 -3.74 12.49
C ASN A 131 8.04 -2.22 12.37
N ALA A 132 6.99 -1.44 12.64
CA ALA A 132 7.05 0.02 12.63
C ALA A 132 8.02 0.55 13.69
N ARG A 133 7.95 0.00 14.92
CA ARG A 133 8.89 0.30 16.00
C ARG A 133 10.33 0.04 15.59
N LYS A 134 10.61 -1.14 15.01
CA LYS A 134 11.96 -1.50 14.53
C LYS A 134 12.47 -0.56 13.44
N LYS A 135 11.61 -0.19 12.48
CA LYS A 135 11.96 0.77 11.42
C LYS A 135 12.31 2.14 11.98
N LEU A 136 11.53 2.63 12.94
CA LEU A 136 11.79 3.92 13.59
C LEU A 136 13.09 3.88 14.40
N ALA A 137 13.32 2.82 15.17
CA ALA A 137 14.55 2.63 15.94
C ALA A 137 15.78 2.67 15.02
N GLY A 138 15.75 1.91 13.91
CA GLY A 138 16.82 1.92 12.91
C GLY A 138 17.03 3.29 12.25
N TYR A 139 15.96 4.02 11.95
CA TYR A 139 16.06 5.39 11.42
C TYR A 139 16.74 6.36 12.40
N LEU A 140 16.48 6.18 13.70
CA LEU A 140 17.07 7.01 14.76
C LEU A 140 18.49 6.56 15.16
N GLY A 141 19.02 5.48 14.59
CA GLY A 141 20.29 4.88 15.02
C GLY A 141 20.22 4.32 16.45
N TRP A 142 19.01 3.97 16.91
CA TRP A 142 18.79 3.39 18.22
C TRP A 142 18.78 1.87 18.10
N ASP A 143 19.94 1.25 18.35
CA ASP A 143 20.04 -0.18 18.54
C ASP A 143 19.63 -0.52 19.99
N SER A 144 18.41 -1.05 20.15
CA SER A 144 17.95 -1.70 21.38
C SER A 144 17.32 -3.06 21.06
#